data_AF-A0A1Z4I3P3-F1
#
_entry.id   AF-A0A1Z4I3P3-F1
#
_cell.length_a   1.000
_cell.length_b   1.000
_cell.length_c   1.000
_cell.angle_alpha   90.00
_cell.angle_beta   90.00
_cell.angle_gamma   90.00
#
_symmetry.space_group_name_H-M   'P 1'
#
loop_
_entity.id
_entity.type
_entity.pdbx_description
1 polymer ?
#
loop_
_entity_poly.entity_id
_entity_poly.type
_entity_poly.pdbx_seq_one_letter_code
_entity_poly.pdbx_strand_id
1 'polypeptide(L)'
;MTQAKLVKLAKQGNTQAIAFLMNRHLKPKGISAKVILKDACLQVMLESAKVPNQQALVEFVQKGITSLGTTAIERVKVYGQQLGEELPAWTDEFRLDIREAVEEPHTFTVSIILNGNNECGLTTHNFENIAERMTNDILSSCKDYLIKKVSVSNGISVISKEC
;
A
#
# COMPACT_ATOMS: atom_id res chain seq x y z
N MET A 1 -19.80 -0.49 23.72
CA MET A 1 -19.16 -1.35 22.70
C MET A 1 -17.65 -1.30 22.90
N THR A 2 -16.94 -2.41 22.70
CA THR A 2 -15.46 -2.42 22.74
C THR A 2 -14.87 -1.90 21.42
N GLN A 3 -13.69 -1.26 21.47
CA GLN A 3 -13.01 -0.70 20.30
C GLN A 3 -12.77 -1.74 19.19
N ALA A 4 -12.40 -2.97 19.57
CA ALA A 4 -12.18 -4.06 18.62
C ALA A 4 -13.44 -4.44 17.82
N LYS A 5 -14.63 -4.36 18.44
CA LYS A 5 -15.90 -4.64 17.76
C LYS A 5 -16.23 -3.57 16.73
N LEU A 6 -15.98 -2.29 17.05
CA LEU A 6 -16.20 -1.17 16.13
C LEU A 6 -15.30 -1.25 14.90
N VAL A 7 -14.02 -1.57 15.07
CA VAL A 7 -13.08 -1.72 13.94
C VAL A 7 -13.54 -2.86 13.01
N LYS A 8 -13.93 -4.02 13.56
CA LYS A 8 -14.45 -5.13 12.74
C LYS A 8 -15.68 -4.73 11.93
N LEU A 9 -16.64 -4.03 12.54
CA LEU A 9 -17.83 -3.54 11.84
C LEU A 9 -17.48 -2.52 10.76
N ALA A 10 -16.58 -1.58 11.05
CA ALA A 10 -16.13 -0.61 10.06
C ALA A 10 -15.47 -1.30 8.85
N LYS A 11 -14.64 -2.33 9.07
CA LYS A 11 -14.05 -3.15 7.99
C LYS A 11 -15.08 -3.84 7.10
N GLN A 12 -16.27 -4.11 7.62
CA GLN A 12 -17.39 -4.69 6.87
C GLN A 12 -18.24 -3.63 6.15
N GLY A 13 -17.81 -2.36 6.12
CA GLY A 13 -18.55 -1.27 5.50
C GLY A 13 -19.68 -0.71 6.37
N ASN A 14 -19.73 -1.04 7.68
CA ASN A 14 -20.76 -0.50 8.56
C ASN A 14 -20.56 1.03 8.73
N THR A 15 -21.46 1.81 8.14
CA THR A 15 -21.38 3.27 8.08
C THR A 15 -21.42 3.92 9.45
N GLN A 16 -22.19 3.39 10.41
CA GLN A 16 -22.24 3.90 11.77
C GLN A 16 -20.90 3.72 12.50
N ALA A 17 -20.25 2.57 12.32
CA ALA A 17 -18.94 2.30 12.89
C ALA A 17 -17.86 3.20 12.26
N ILE A 18 -17.88 3.38 10.94
CA ILE A 18 -16.97 4.29 10.21
C ILE A 18 -17.17 5.72 10.72
N ALA A 19 -18.40 6.23 10.73
CA ALA A 19 -18.73 7.57 11.22
C ALA A 19 -18.30 7.77 12.68
N PHE A 20 -18.50 6.77 13.54
CA PHE A 20 -18.06 6.83 14.93
C PHE A 20 -16.54 6.98 15.05
N LEU A 21 -15.78 6.17 14.29
CA LEU A 21 -14.32 6.23 14.29
C LEU A 21 -13.81 7.58 13.77
N MET A 22 -14.39 8.10 12.69
CA MET A 22 -14.03 9.43 12.16
C MET A 22 -14.32 10.55 13.16
N ASN A 23 -15.53 10.55 13.74
CA ASN A 23 -15.96 11.58 14.69
C ASN A 23 -15.14 11.59 15.98
N ARG A 24 -14.53 10.47 16.38
CA ARG A 24 -13.59 10.43 17.52
C ARG A 24 -12.42 11.40 17.34
N HIS A 25 -11.94 11.58 16.11
CA HIS A 25 -10.81 12.47 15.78
C HIS A 25 -11.26 13.86 15.32
N LEU A 26 -12.44 13.96 14.71
CA LEU A 26 -12.92 15.20 14.10
C LEU A 26 -13.72 16.08 15.06
N LYS A 27 -14.52 15.51 15.98
CA LYS A 27 -15.33 16.31 16.91
C LYS A 27 -14.49 17.24 17.81
N PRO A 28 -13.33 16.82 18.36
CA PRO A 28 -12.46 17.73 19.10
C PRO A 28 -11.94 18.92 18.28
N LYS A 29 -11.96 18.82 16.95
CA LYS A 29 -11.57 19.89 16.01
C LYS A 29 -12.77 20.72 15.53
N GLY A 30 -13.96 20.51 16.08
CA GLY A 30 -15.18 21.19 15.67
C GLY A 30 -15.73 20.74 14.32
N ILE A 31 -15.39 19.53 13.87
CA ILE A 31 -15.85 18.95 12.61
C ILE A 31 -16.72 17.72 12.90
N SER A 32 -17.86 17.62 12.23
CA SER A 32 -18.76 16.46 12.30
C SER A 32 -18.70 15.68 10.98
N ALA A 33 -18.60 14.35 11.07
CA ALA A 33 -18.64 13.47 9.92
C ALA A 33 -19.96 12.68 9.88
N LYS A 34 -20.64 12.72 8.74
CA LYS A 34 -21.76 11.84 8.40
C LYS A 34 -21.35 10.94 7.24
N VAL A 35 -21.71 9.66 7.31
CA VAL A 35 -21.23 8.65 6.37
C VAL A 35 -22.39 7.81 5.86
N ILE A 36 -22.45 7.63 4.54
CA ILE A 36 -23.39 6.75 3.84
C ILE A 36 -22.58 5.89 2.87
N LEU A 37 -22.97 4.63 2.71
CA LEU A 37 -22.39 3.72 1.72
C LEU A 37 -23.50 3.31 0.76
N LYS A 38 -23.32 3.61 -0.53
CA LYS A 38 -24.28 3.27 -1.59
C LYS A 38 -23.51 2.83 -2.82
N ASP A 39 -23.87 1.69 -3.42
CA ASP A 39 -23.25 1.17 -4.66
C ASP A 39 -21.71 1.13 -4.57
N ALA A 40 -21.19 0.59 -3.46
CA ALA A 40 -19.76 0.54 -3.10
C ALA A 40 -19.04 1.92 -3.05
N CYS A 41 -19.80 3.02 -3.06
CA CYS A 41 -19.31 4.38 -2.90
C CYS A 41 -19.61 4.90 -1.50
N LEU A 42 -18.54 5.18 -0.74
CA LEU A 42 -18.62 5.80 0.57
C LEU A 42 -18.71 7.31 0.43
N GLN A 43 -19.85 7.86 0.82
CA GLN A 43 -20.09 9.30 0.86
C GLN A 43 -19.83 9.82 2.27
N VAL A 44 -18.90 10.76 2.39
CA VAL A 44 -18.48 11.37 3.65
C VAL A 44 -18.79 12.86 3.61
N MET A 45 -19.76 13.30 4.40
CA MET A 45 -20.05 14.71 4.61
C MET A 45 -19.32 15.21 5.85
N LEU A 46 -18.48 16.23 5.69
CA LEU A 46 -17.70 16.88 6.73
C LEU A 46 -18.24 18.30 6.95
N GLU A 47 -18.89 18.51 8.09
CA GLU A 47 -19.54 19.77 8.46
C GLU A 47 -18.74 20.50 9.54
N SER A 48 -18.51 21.80 9.37
CA SER A 48 -17.93 22.66 10.41
C SER A 48 -18.43 24.09 10.35
N ALA A 49 -18.19 24.88 11.41
CA ALA A 49 -18.62 26.29 11.48
C ALA A 49 -17.99 27.19 10.41
N LYS A 50 -16.83 26.81 9.86
CA LYS A 50 -16.18 27.45 8.71
C LYS A 50 -16.03 26.45 7.58
N VAL A 51 -15.73 26.93 6.38
CA VAL A 51 -15.35 26.06 5.25
C VAL A 51 -14.21 25.12 5.68
N PRO A 52 -14.41 23.79 5.66
CA PRO A 52 -13.39 22.84 6.05
C PRO A 52 -12.20 22.87 5.08
N ASN A 53 -10.97 22.65 5.55
CA ASN A 53 -9.80 22.59 4.66
C ASN A 53 -9.84 21.33 3.80
N GLN A 54 -10.04 21.48 2.49
CA GLN A 54 -10.19 20.38 1.53
C GLN A 54 -9.01 19.42 1.58
N GLN A 55 -7.79 19.91 1.33
CA GLN A 55 -6.60 19.06 1.23
C GLN A 55 -6.39 18.24 2.52
N ALA A 56 -6.40 18.89 3.68
CA ALA A 56 -6.16 18.23 4.95
C ALA A 56 -7.21 17.15 5.27
N LEU A 57 -8.47 17.39 4.91
CA LEU A 57 -9.56 16.47 5.21
C LEU A 57 -9.69 15.34 4.20
N VAL A 58 -9.49 15.61 2.91
CA VAL A 58 -9.42 14.55 1.89
C VAL A 58 -8.29 13.58 2.22
N GLU A 59 -7.09 14.07 2.56
CA GLU A 59 -5.98 13.23 3.00
C GLU A 59 -6.30 12.42 4.27
N PHE A 60 -6.99 13.04 5.24
CA PHE A 60 -7.42 12.35 6.47
C PHE A 60 -8.38 11.21 6.15
N VAL A 61 -9.39 11.45 5.31
CA VAL A 61 -10.38 10.44 4.92
C VAL A 61 -9.71 9.32 4.13
N GLN A 62 -8.87 9.67 3.14
CA GLN A 62 -8.15 8.70 2.33
C GLN A 62 -7.30 7.78 3.19
N LYS A 63 -6.42 8.33 4.04
CA LYS A 63 -5.57 7.54 4.95
C LYS A 63 -6.42 6.67 5.88
N GLY A 64 -7.50 7.23 6.44
CA GLY A 64 -8.40 6.52 7.34
C GLY A 64 -9.06 5.31 6.69
N ILE A 65 -9.67 5.50 5.52
CA ILE A 65 -10.38 4.43 4.81
C ILE A 65 -9.41 3.39 4.22
N THR A 66 -8.28 3.81 3.65
CA THR A 66 -7.23 2.88 3.17
C THR A 66 -6.70 2.03 4.32
N SER A 67 -6.44 2.60 5.50
CA SER A 67 -5.97 1.85 6.67
C SER A 67 -6.99 0.86 7.23
N LEU A 68 -8.28 1.09 6.96
CA LEU A 68 -9.34 0.17 7.34
C LEU A 68 -9.23 -1.14 6.54
N GLY A 69 -8.73 -1.10 5.31
CA GLY A 69 -8.56 -2.27 4.46
C GLY A 69 -9.88 -2.98 4.17
N THR A 70 -10.95 -2.20 3.96
CA THR A 70 -12.28 -2.75 3.66
C THR A 70 -12.42 -3.01 2.16
N THR A 71 -12.95 -4.18 1.82
CA THR A 71 -13.28 -4.55 0.43
C THR A 71 -14.69 -4.12 0.03
N ALA A 72 -15.48 -3.59 0.96
CA ALA A 72 -16.86 -3.16 0.71
C ALA A 72 -16.95 -1.76 0.07
N ILE A 73 -15.83 -1.07 -0.07
CA ILE A 73 -15.75 0.31 -0.55
C ILE A 73 -14.74 0.34 -1.70
N GLU A 74 -15.20 0.78 -2.86
CA GLU A 74 -14.37 0.95 -4.06
C GLU A 74 -14.05 2.42 -4.33
N ARG A 75 -14.98 3.30 -3.95
CA ARG A 75 -14.88 4.75 -4.19
C ARG A 75 -15.28 5.51 -2.95
N VAL A 76 -14.65 6.67 -2.76
CA VAL A 76 -14.97 7.58 -1.65
C VAL A 76 -15.20 8.96 -2.22
N LYS A 77 -16.34 9.54 -1.85
CA LYS A 77 -16.70 10.91 -2.20
C LYS A 77 -16.79 11.73 -0.92
N VAL A 78 -16.01 12.80 -0.85
CA VAL A 78 -15.89 13.66 0.32
C VAL A 78 -16.50 15.01 0.02
N TYR A 79 -17.34 15.48 0.92
CA TYR A 79 -18.01 16.77 0.82
C TYR A 79 -17.60 17.62 2.02
N GLY A 80 -17.16 18.85 1.79
CA GLY A 80 -16.90 19.82 2.84
C GLY A 80 -18.00 20.88 2.87
N GLN A 81 -18.71 21.00 3.98
CA GLN A 81 -19.83 21.92 4.13
C GLN A 81 -19.62 22.84 5.33
N GLN A 82 -19.93 24.11 5.13
CA GLN A 82 -20.07 25.06 6.22
C GLN A 82 -21.47 24.95 6.82
N LEU A 83 -21.56 24.95 8.15
CA LEU A 83 -22.85 24.94 8.84
C LEU A 83 -23.72 26.13 8.41
N GLY A 84 -24.98 25.85 8.06
CA GLY A 84 -25.95 26.83 7.59
C GLY A 84 -26.03 26.95 6.06
N GLU A 85 -25.07 26.40 5.33
CA GLU A 85 -25.10 26.35 3.86
C GLU A 85 -25.83 25.09 3.37
N GLU A 86 -26.65 25.21 2.33
CA GLU A 86 -27.35 24.06 1.74
C GLU A 86 -26.45 23.20 0.86
N LEU A 87 -25.44 23.81 0.24
CA LEU A 87 -24.51 23.17 -0.67
C LEU A 87 -23.13 22.99 -0.03
N PRO A 88 -22.40 21.92 -0.38
CA PRO A 88 -21.01 21.78 0.02
C PRO A 88 -20.16 22.84 -0.67
N ALA A 89 -19.24 23.43 0.08
CA ALA A 89 -18.26 24.39 -0.44
C ALA A 89 -17.28 23.72 -1.41
N TRP A 90 -17.03 22.43 -1.24
CA TRP A 90 -16.21 21.61 -2.15
C TRP A 90 -16.63 20.15 -2.11
N THR A 91 -16.31 19.44 -3.19
CA THR A 91 -16.49 17.99 -3.33
C THR A 91 -15.23 17.41 -3.94
N ASP A 92 -14.79 16.27 -3.41
CA ASP A 92 -13.65 15.52 -3.89
C ASP A 92 -14.03 14.04 -4.02
N GLU A 93 -13.45 13.33 -4.98
CA GLU A 93 -13.70 11.90 -5.19
C GLU A 93 -12.40 11.20 -5.53
N PHE A 94 -12.16 10.08 -4.86
CA PHE A 94 -11.05 9.20 -5.16
C PHE A 94 -11.50 7.75 -5.13
N ARG A 95 -10.83 6.92 -5.93
CA ARG A 95 -10.98 5.48 -5.86
C ARG A 95 -10.08 4.98 -4.75
N LEU A 96 -10.56 4.01 -3.99
CA LEU A 96 -9.67 3.15 -3.25
C LEU A 96 -9.11 2.22 -4.29
N ASP A 97 -7.86 2.40 -4.65
CA ASP A 97 -7.12 1.29 -5.21
C ASP A 97 -7.17 0.23 -4.11
N ILE A 98 -8.08 -0.74 -4.31
CA ILE A 98 -7.91 -2.04 -3.71
C ILE A 98 -6.60 -2.47 -4.33
N ARG A 99 -5.51 -2.11 -3.66
CA ARG A 99 -4.43 -3.04 -3.53
C ARG A 99 -5.13 -4.28 -3.01
N GLU A 100 -5.53 -5.16 -3.93
CA GLU A 100 -5.06 -6.51 -3.78
C GLU A 100 -3.64 -6.32 -3.25
N ALA A 101 -3.29 -7.00 -2.19
CA ALA A 101 -1.95 -7.50 -2.24
C ALA A 101 -1.87 -8.31 -3.57
N VAL A 102 -1.70 -7.65 -4.72
CA VAL A 102 -0.45 -7.75 -5.42
C VAL A 102 0.57 -7.58 -4.30
N GLU A 103 0.84 -8.72 -3.64
CA GLU A 103 2.14 -9.29 -3.76
C GLU A 103 2.61 -8.93 -5.17
N GLU A 104 3.13 -7.71 -5.34
CA GLU A 104 4.33 -7.62 -6.12
C GLU A 104 5.17 -8.68 -5.43
N PRO A 105 5.44 -9.81 -6.09
CA PRO A 105 6.31 -10.78 -5.48
C PRO A 105 7.51 -9.93 -5.10
N HIS A 106 7.82 -9.83 -3.81
CA HIS A 106 8.99 -9.08 -3.39
C HIS A 106 10.15 -9.87 -3.99
N THR A 107 10.48 -9.56 -5.25
CA THR A 107 11.43 -10.31 -6.03
C THR A 107 12.75 -9.79 -5.56
N PHE A 108 13.36 -10.54 -4.66
CA PHE A 108 14.72 -10.24 -4.28
C PHE A 108 15.61 -10.70 -5.43
N THR A 109 16.31 -9.74 -6.03
CA THR A 109 17.41 -10.05 -6.95
C THR A 109 18.68 -10.12 -6.11
N VAL A 110 19.38 -11.24 -6.20
CA VAL A 110 20.69 -11.40 -5.55
C VAL A 110 21.77 -11.07 -6.59
N SER A 111 22.55 -10.03 -6.32
CA SER A 111 23.67 -9.61 -7.16
C SER A 111 24.98 -9.88 -6.45
N ILE A 112 25.81 -10.75 -7.03
CA ILE A 112 27.13 -11.11 -6.50
C ILE A 112 28.18 -10.59 -7.47
N ILE A 113 29.19 -9.91 -6.94
CA ILE A 113 30.33 -9.41 -7.71
C ILE A 113 31.57 -10.20 -7.27
N LEU A 114 32.16 -10.94 -8.20
CA LEU A 114 33.39 -11.68 -8.01
C LEU A 114 34.55 -10.85 -8.57
N ASN A 115 35.34 -10.25 -7.68
CA ASN A 115 36.57 -9.56 -8.06
C ASN A 115 37.76 -10.50 -7.85
N GLY A 116 38.34 -10.98 -8.95
CA GLY A 116 39.59 -11.75 -8.94
C GLY A 116 40.77 -10.86 -9.35
N ASN A 117 41.90 -10.99 -8.66
CA ASN A 117 43.17 -10.46 -9.11
C ASN A 117 43.82 -11.45 -10.10
N ASN A 118 44.41 -10.93 -11.18
CA ASN A 118 44.94 -11.68 -12.32
C ASN A 118 46.10 -12.66 -11.98
N GLU A 119 46.51 -12.77 -10.71
CA GLU A 119 47.57 -13.68 -10.27
C GLU A 119 47.10 -15.14 -10.20
N CYS A 120 45.80 -15.40 -10.08
CA CYS A 120 45.24 -16.75 -10.18
C CYS A 120 44.14 -16.74 -11.25
N GLY A 121 44.48 -17.19 -12.46
CA GLY A 121 43.71 -17.03 -13.69
C GLY A 121 42.24 -17.49 -13.61
N LEU A 122 41.35 -16.56 -13.26
CA LEU A 122 39.92 -16.71 -13.50
C LEU A 122 39.68 -16.53 -15.00
N THR A 123 39.88 -17.61 -15.76
CA THR A 123 39.51 -17.64 -17.18
C THR A 123 37.99 -17.50 -17.30
N THR A 124 37.51 -17.05 -18.46
CA THR A 124 36.07 -16.92 -18.75
C THR A 124 35.30 -18.22 -18.46
N HIS A 125 35.89 -19.36 -18.81
CA HIS A 125 35.30 -20.68 -18.57
C HIS A 125 35.23 -21.04 -17.07
N ASN A 126 36.26 -20.71 -16.29
CA ASN A 126 36.25 -20.94 -14.85
C ASN A 126 35.23 -20.02 -14.17
N PHE A 127 35.11 -18.77 -14.61
CA PHE A 127 34.08 -17.84 -14.14
C PHE A 127 32.67 -18.38 -14.41
N GLU A 128 32.40 -18.84 -15.65
CA GLU A 128 31.10 -19.40 -16.03
C GLU A 128 30.70 -20.58 -15.14
N ASN A 129 31.59 -21.57 -14.99
CA ASN A 129 31.34 -22.74 -14.15
C ASN A 129 31.10 -22.37 -12.67
N ILE A 130 31.85 -21.39 -12.13
CA ILE A 130 31.68 -20.93 -10.73
C ILE A 130 30.35 -20.20 -10.57
N ALA A 131 30.06 -19.25 -11.46
CA ALA A 131 28.83 -18.47 -11.43
C ALA A 131 27.58 -19.34 -11.59
N GLU A 132 27.62 -20.36 -12.45
CA GLU A 132 26.52 -21.32 -12.61
C GLU A 132 26.31 -22.17 -11.36
N ARG A 133 27.38 -22.71 -10.75
CA ARG A 133 27.28 -23.49 -9.50
C ARG A 133 26.71 -22.65 -8.37
N MET A 134 27.25 -21.45 -8.14
CA MET A 134 26.74 -20.54 -7.11
C MET A 134 25.27 -20.20 -7.34
N THR A 135 24.90 -19.92 -8.58
CA THR A 135 23.52 -19.61 -8.93
C THR A 135 22.59 -20.80 -8.63
N ASN A 136 22.96 -22.02 -9.02
CA ASN A 136 22.15 -23.21 -8.75
C ASN A 136 22.08 -23.55 -7.24
N ASP A 137 23.17 -23.39 -6.50
CA ASP A 137 23.21 -23.64 -5.05
C ASP A 137 22.32 -22.64 -4.30
N ILE A 138 22.35 -21.36 -4.67
CA ILE A 138 21.46 -20.32 -4.11
C ILE A 138 19.99 -20.64 -4.42
N LEU A 139 19.67 -20.92 -5.68
CA LEU A 139 18.28 -21.22 -6.07
C LEU A 139 17.77 -22.50 -5.39
N SER A 140 18.62 -23.52 -5.22
CA SER A 140 18.23 -24.80 -4.59
C SER A 140 18.13 -24.73 -3.06
N SER A 141 18.90 -23.84 -2.41
CA SER A 141 18.87 -23.63 -0.96
C SER A 141 17.77 -22.67 -0.51
N CYS A 142 17.20 -21.87 -1.42
CA CYS A 142 16.20 -20.84 -1.12
C CYS A 142 14.76 -21.27 -1.42
N LYS A 143 14.39 -22.52 -1.09
CA LYS A 143 13.03 -23.05 -1.37
C LYS A 143 11.88 -22.27 -0.70
N ASP A 144 12.18 -21.49 0.34
CA ASP A 144 11.20 -20.69 1.09
C ASP A 144 11.37 -19.16 0.90
N TYR A 145 12.27 -18.72 0.00
CA TYR A 145 12.54 -17.30 -0.24
C TYR A 145 12.08 -16.85 -1.64
N LEU A 146 11.56 -15.62 -1.73
CA LEU A 146 11.05 -14.97 -2.96
C LEU A 146 12.17 -14.54 -3.95
N ILE A 147 13.20 -15.35 -4.15
CA ILE A 147 14.29 -15.06 -5.09
C ILE A 147 13.84 -15.48 -6.50
N LYS A 148 13.60 -14.50 -7.37
CA LYS A 148 13.27 -14.75 -8.79
C LYS A 148 14.48 -14.72 -9.72
N LYS A 149 15.57 -14.09 -9.29
CA LYS A 149 16.75 -13.87 -10.13
C LYS A 149 18.02 -13.80 -9.31
N VAL A 150 19.03 -14.54 -9.77
CA VAL A 150 20.40 -14.44 -9.26
C VAL A 150 21.28 -13.99 -10.41
N SER A 151 22.14 -13.00 -10.16
CA SER A 151 23.14 -12.54 -11.10
C SER A 151 24.53 -12.53 -10.47
N VAL A 152 25.50 -13.05 -11.21
CA VAL A 152 26.92 -13.07 -10.82
C VAL A 152 27.71 -12.35 -11.90
N SER A 153 28.57 -11.41 -11.50
CA SER A 153 29.38 -10.61 -12.43
C SER A 153 30.84 -10.51 -11.99
N ASN A 154 31.75 -10.31 -12.95
CA ASN A 154 33.17 -10.03 -12.69
C ASN A 154 33.63 -8.67 -13.28
N GLY A 155 32.68 -7.78 -13.57
CA GLY A 155 32.94 -6.48 -14.20
C GLY A 155 33.09 -6.51 -15.72
N ILE A 156 33.31 -7.67 -16.35
CA ILE A 156 33.39 -7.85 -17.81
C ILE A 156 32.23 -8.71 -18.34
N SER A 157 31.87 -9.75 -17.61
CA SER A 157 30.81 -10.70 -17.94
C SER A 157 29.80 -10.81 -16.81
N VAL A 158 28.53 -11.09 -17.17
CA VAL A 158 27.42 -11.27 -16.22
C VAL A 158 26.66 -12.55 -16.60
N ILE A 159 26.43 -13.40 -15.62
CA ILE A 159 25.55 -14.57 -15.75
C ILE A 159 24.36 -14.36 -14.84
N SER A 160 23.16 -14.50 -15.41
CA SER A 160 21.93 -14.40 -14.65
C SER A 160 21.04 -15.59 -14.92
N LYS A 161 20.40 -16.10 -13.87
CA LYS A 161 19.39 -17.15 -13.98
C LYS A 161 18.15 -16.73 -13.23
N GLU A 162 17.02 -16.99 -13.86
CA GLU A 162 15.69 -16.77 -13.30
C GLU A 162 15.14 -18.11 -12.80
N CYS A 163 14.38 -18.07 -11.70
CA CYS A 163 13.66 -19.22 -11.13
C CYS A 163 12.49 -19.62 -12.02
#